data_AF-A0A5C6EBC1-F1
#
_entry.id   AF-A0A5C6EBC1-F1
#
_cell.length_a   1.000
_cell.length_b   1.000
_cell.length_c   1.000
_cell.angle_alpha   90.00
_cell.angle_beta   90.00
_cell.angle_gamma   90.00
#
_symmetry.space_group_name_H-M   'P 1'
#
loop_
_entity.id
_entity.type
_entity.pdbx_description
1 polymer ?
#
loop_
_entity_poly.entity_id
_entity_poly.type
_entity_poly.pdbx_seq_one_letter_code
_entity_poly.pdbx_strand_id
1 'polypeptide(L)'
;MSRTILLFVFLVVGLLVVEPTITLAQTGQGRGQGFGGGRGLGFGGGRGPRFGQGRGMESHVAANDKPAQSSELRYPVIANHGGVVQLPDAVQQPRAWSKLLIDLTSSSDANRLNAGIERVAKYLNIYAGGGAEPADVKIAVVFHGGATLSVLNSDAYSAKFKTDGNPNLKLLQQLSQSGVELYVCGQSLLSEGSTPSEVDDSVKTAVSALTAVVNLQADGYVYLPISQSASAAVANVAPANEVDAGDEEQSHGPAGQGMGMGMGRGMGMGRGPGAMQGMQGDMTTLHAMFADKDKIKRTVTNLSDGAEAVTESDDEAIANMIKEHVPAMEDRVLGNKPLPPMTFHPIFVELIEHADDYTLAYEETDKGMKVVYQSDDPYVVMLVQEHAKLVSRFLKNGMEEIHTPYTLPDFPNGTRTDGK
;
A
#
# COMPACT_ATOMS: atom_id res chain seq x y z
N MET A 1 4.67 34.35 -26.49
CA MET A 1 4.07 35.62 -25.99
C MET A 1 4.47 35.77 -24.54
N SER A 2 5.34 36.73 -24.24
CA SER A 2 5.82 37.03 -22.88
C SER A 2 4.78 37.86 -22.12
N ARG A 3 4.49 37.50 -20.86
CA ARG A 3 3.78 38.38 -19.92
C ARG A 3 4.33 38.25 -18.51
N THR A 4 5.18 39.22 -18.18
CA THR A 4 5.64 39.67 -16.86
C THR A 4 4.49 40.27 -16.05
N ILE A 5 4.30 39.92 -14.76
CA ILE A 5 3.47 40.70 -13.81
C ILE A 5 4.15 40.80 -12.44
N LEU A 6 4.81 41.95 -12.29
CA LEU A 6 4.99 42.88 -11.16
C LEU A 6 4.59 42.49 -9.71
N LEU A 7 5.57 42.55 -8.81
CA LEU A 7 5.48 42.70 -7.36
C LEU A 7 4.81 44.03 -6.95
N PHE A 8 3.99 44.00 -5.88
CA PHE A 8 3.62 45.20 -5.12
C PHE A 8 3.81 44.97 -3.62
N VAL A 9 4.67 45.79 -3.05
CA VAL A 9 4.99 45.94 -1.62
C VAL A 9 4.02 46.95 -1.00
N PHE A 10 3.47 46.65 0.18
CA PHE A 10 3.06 47.68 1.15
C PHE A 10 3.31 47.19 2.58
N LEU A 11 4.07 48.01 3.31
CA LEU A 11 4.43 47.91 4.72
C LEU A 11 3.78 49.10 5.43
N VAL A 12 3.00 48.86 6.49
CA VAL A 12 2.79 49.83 7.58
C VAL A 12 2.61 49.08 8.92
N VAL A 13 3.36 49.59 9.89
CA VAL A 13 3.56 49.20 11.29
C VAL A 13 2.42 49.64 12.21
N GLY A 14 2.16 48.89 13.29
CA GLY A 14 1.32 49.35 14.40
C GLY A 14 1.30 48.43 15.63
N LEU A 15 2.17 48.73 16.60
CA LEU A 15 2.34 48.14 17.93
C LEU A 15 1.04 48.16 18.79
N LEU A 16 0.80 47.12 19.62
CA LEU A 16 0.47 47.26 21.05
C LEU A 16 0.48 45.91 21.79
N VAL A 17 1.27 45.90 22.87
CA VAL A 17 1.51 44.87 23.88
C VAL A 17 0.36 44.81 24.89
N VAL A 18 -0.13 43.62 25.28
CA VAL A 18 -0.48 43.25 26.68
C VAL A 18 -0.52 41.71 26.80
N GLU A 19 0.37 41.13 27.61
CA GLU A 19 0.22 39.80 28.22
C GLU A 19 -0.53 39.89 29.56
N PRO A 20 -1.13 38.79 30.05
CA PRO A 20 -0.91 38.48 31.45
C PRO A 20 -0.41 37.06 31.66
N THR A 21 0.73 37.02 32.35
CA THR A 21 1.27 35.92 33.13
C THR A 21 0.35 35.55 34.29
N ILE A 22 0.12 34.25 34.50
CA ILE A 22 -0.36 33.73 35.79
C ILE A 22 0.51 32.54 36.19
N THR A 23 1.39 32.77 37.16
CA THR A 23 2.00 31.78 38.07
C THR A 23 2.04 32.49 39.43
N LEU A 24 1.46 31.99 40.52
CA LEU A 24 1.98 30.95 41.42
C LEU A 24 0.98 30.79 42.59
N ALA A 25 0.85 29.59 43.16
CA ALA A 25 0.84 29.39 44.61
C ALA A 25 0.93 27.89 44.97
N GLN A 26 2.09 27.47 45.49
CA GLN A 26 2.23 26.32 46.38
C GLN A 26 2.50 26.84 47.80
N THR A 27 1.75 26.33 48.79
CA THR A 27 2.10 26.22 50.23
C THR A 27 1.17 25.13 50.80
N GLY A 28 1.51 24.23 51.74
CA GLY A 28 2.73 23.78 52.41
C GLY A 28 2.48 22.32 52.86
N GLN A 29 3.49 21.44 52.89
CA GLN A 29 4.40 21.16 54.02
C GLN A 29 3.81 20.23 55.11
N GLY A 30 4.41 19.04 55.32
CA GLY A 30 4.07 18.23 56.51
C GLY A 30 4.56 16.78 56.68
N ARG A 31 5.88 16.52 56.62
CA ARG A 31 6.69 15.59 57.50
C ARG A 31 6.43 14.06 57.61
N GLY A 32 7.56 13.32 57.57
CA GLY A 32 7.80 12.08 58.37
C GLY A 32 8.56 10.97 57.62
N GLN A 33 9.87 11.09 57.34
CA GLN A 33 11.01 10.46 58.07
C GLN A 33 10.96 8.93 58.29
N GLY A 34 11.98 8.20 57.79
CA GLY A 34 12.26 6.81 58.20
C GLY A 34 13.36 6.12 57.39
N PHE A 35 14.59 6.18 57.89
CA PHE A 35 15.82 5.56 57.36
C PHE A 35 15.84 4.02 57.49
N GLY A 36 16.61 3.35 56.63
CA GLY A 36 17.00 1.95 56.83
C GLY A 36 17.94 1.42 55.76
N GLY A 37 19.22 1.80 55.79
CA GLY A 37 20.26 1.19 54.98
C GLY A 37 20.75 -0.15 55.55
N GLY A 38 21.23 -1.03 54.67
CA GLY A 38 21.90 -2.28 55.05
C GLY A 38 22.64 -2.91 53.88
N ARG A 39 23.96 -2.69 53.83
CA ARG A 39 24.94 -3.39 52.98
C ARG A 39 25.14 -4.82 53.47
N GLY A 40 25.49 -5.74 52.58
CA GLY A 40 26.08 -7.04 52.93
C GLY A 40 26.55 -7.85 51.72
N LEU A 41 27.87 -7.80 51.46
CA LEU A 41 28.63 -8.66 50.55
C LEU A 41 28.85 -10.05 51.17
N GLY A 42 28.94 -11.10 50.34
CA GLY A 42 29.36 -12.44 50.76
C GLY A 42 29.83 -13.30 49.60
N PHE A 43 31.15 -13.39 49.44
CA PHE A 43 31.90 -14.26 48.53
C PHE A 43 31.83 -15.74 48.94
N GLY A 44 31.91 -16.65 47.96
CA GLY A 44 32.22 -18.06 48.17
C GLY A 44 32.71 -18.71 46.88
N GLY A 45 34.02 -18.73 46.65
CA GLY A 45 34.67 -19.33 45.49
C GLY A 45 35.05 -20.81 45.69
N GLY A 46 35.15 -21.54 44.58
CA GLY A 46 35.80 -22.84 44.47
C GLY A 46 36.45 -23.01 43.08
N ARG A 47 37.77 -23.21 43.06
CA ARG A 47 38.67 -23.34 41.89
C ARG A 47 38.52 -24.71 41.17
N GLY A 48 38.79 -24.70 39.85
CA GLY A 48 38.73 -25.81 38.86
C GLY A 48 39.82 -26.90 39.00
N PRO A 49 40.44 -27.45 37.92
CA PRO A 49 40.28 -27.24 36.46
C PRO A 49 40.16 -28.56 35.63
N ARG A 50 39.76 -28.48 34.35
CA ARG A 50 40.42 -29.22 33.24
C ARG A 50 39.89 -28.82 31.86
N PHE A 51 40.81 -28.38 31.01
CA PHE A 51 40.67 -28.28 29.56
C PHE A 51 40.70 -29.69 28.93
N GLY A 52 39.92 -29.90 27.87
CA GLY A 52 39.91 -31.14 27.10
C GLY A 52 38.95 -31.11 25.91
N GLN A 53 39.41 -30.51 24.81
CA GLN A 53 39.09 -30.76 23.39
C GLN A 53 37.82 -31.54 22.99
N GLY A 54 36.94 -30.81 22.29
CA GLY A 54 36.20 -31.17 21.08
C GLY A 54 35.83 -32.63 20.82
N ARG A 55 34.54 -32.94 20.96
CA ARG A 55 33.83 -33.91 20.12
C ARG A 55 32.59 -33.23 19.55
N GLY A 56 32.44 -33.32 18.23
CA GLY A 56 31.35 -32.75 17.48
C GLY A 56 29.99 -33.28 17.96
N MET A 57 29.04 -32.37 18.09
CA MET A 57 27.63 -32.71 18.13
C MET A 57 27.24 -33.13 16.71
N GLU A 58 27.25 -34.44 16.46
CA GLU A 58 26.53 -35.02 15.32
C GLU A 58 25.03 -34.81 15.58
N SER A 59 24.46 -33.84 14.87
CA SER A 59 23.03 -33.72 14.72
C SER A 59 22.57 -34.87 13.82
N HIS A 60 22.08 -35.94 14.45
CA HIS A 60 21.22 -36.90 13.76
C HIS A 60 19.92 -36.17 13.39
N VAL A 61 19.92 -35.49 12.25
CA VAL A 61 18.68 -35.20 11.52
C VAL A 61 18.23 -36.55 10.96
N ALA A 62 17.47 -37.29 11.76
CA ALA A 62 16.62 -38.33 11.22
C ALA A 62 15.62 -37.61 10.31
N ALA A 63 15.84 -37.73 9.00
CA ALA A 63 14.86 -37.38 7.99
C ALA A 63 13.61 -38.22 8.27
N ASN A 64 12.64 -37.60 8.95
CA ASN A 64 11.30 -38.15 9.04
C ASN A 64 10.65 -37.87 7.69
N ASP A 65 10.66 -38.88 6.81
CA ASP A 65 9.76 -38.93 5.66
C ASP A 65 8.32 -39.00 6.19
N LYS A 66 7.77 -37.84 6.59
CA LYS A 66 6.32 -37.69 6.72
C LYS A 66 5.77 -37.59 5.30
N PRO A 67 4.87 -38.49 4.88
CA PRO A 67 4.21 -38.35 3.59
C PRO A 67 3.48 -37.00 3.59
N ALA A 68 3.66 -36.22 2.52
CA ALA A 68 2.89 -35.02 2.28
C ALA A 68 1.41 -35.40 2.25
N GLN A 69 0.69 -35.15 3.33
CA GLN A 69 -0.76 -35.26 3.36
C GLN A 69 -1.27 -34.19 2.39
N SER A 70 -1.83 -34.61 1.26
CA SER A 70 -2.58 -33.72 0.38
C SER A 70 -3.74 -33.15 1.19
N SER A 71 -3.62 -31.90 1.62
CA SER A 71 -4.68 -31.22 2.35
C SER A 71 -5.82 -30.94 1.39
N GLU A 72 -6.87 -31.75 1.44
CA GLU A 72 -8.07 -31.60 0.61
C GLU A 72 -8.75 -30.25 0.91
N LEU A 73 -8.95 -29.45 -0.13
CA LEU A 73 -9.68 -28.18 -0.02
C LEU A 73 -11.17 -28.44 0.15
N ARG A 74 -11.78 -27.74 1.09
CA ARG A 74 -13.23 -27.78 1.37
C ARG A 74 -13.87 -26.43 1.08
N TYR A 75 -15.15 -26.47 0.76
CA TYR A 75 -15.98 -25.34 0.35
C TYR A 75 -17.32 -25.34 1.10
N PRO A 76 -17.32 -25.17 2.44
CA PRO A 76 -18.47 -25.43 3.29
C PRO A 76 -19.69 -24.52 3.04
N VAL A 77 -19.48 -23.28 2.60
CA VAL A 77 -20.58 -22.31 2.36
C VAL A 77 -20.59 -21.84 0.91
N ILE A 78 -19.46 -21.34 0.41
CA ILE A 78 -19.36 -20.88 -0.98
C ILE A 78 -18.75 -21.98 -1.83
N ALA A 79 -19.57 -22.66 -2.62
CA ALA A 79 -19.13 -23.74 -3.50
C ALA A 79 -18.10 -23.25 -4.53
N ASN A 80 -17.02 -24.02 -4.71
CA ASN A 80 -15.93 -23.79 -5.67
C ASN A 80 -15.09 -22.51 -5.48
N HIS A 81 -15.39 -21.67 -4.49
CA HIS A 81 -14.62 -20.44 -4.19
C HIS A 81 -14.11 -20.43 -2.75
N GLY A 82 -12.90 -19.91 -2.55
CA GLY A 82 -12.34 -19.71 -1.23
C GLY A 82 -12.06 -21.02 -0.47
N GLY A 83 -11.39 -21.97 -1.13
CA GLY A 83 -11.09 -23.27 -0.54
C GLY A 83 -10.31 -23.17 0.78
N VAL A 84 -10.69 -23.99 1.75
CA VAL A 84 -10.07 -24.04 3.08
C VAL A 84 -9.64 -25.45 3.45
N VAL A 85 -8.57 -25.53 4.24
CA VAL A 85 -8.13 -26.76 4.90
C VAL A 85 -8.57 -26.68 6.35
N GLN A 86 -9.16 -27.75 6.88
CA GLN A 86 -9.56 -27.80 8.29
C GLN A 86 -8.34 -27.96 9.20
N LEU A 87 -8.23 -27.11 10.21
CA LEU A 87 -7.14 -27.09 11.18
C LEU A 87 -7.71 -27.14 12.62
N PRO A 88 -8.17 -28.32 13.09
CA PRO A 88 -8.86 -28.44 14.37
C PRO A 88 -7.95 -28.15 15.56
N ASP A 89 -6.64 -28.39 15.44
CA ASP A 89 -5.67 -28.20 16.51
C ASP A 89 -4.93 -26.86 16.42
N ALA A 90 -5.34 -25.95 15.52
CA ALA A 90 -4.72 -24.64 15.42
C ALA A 90 -4.92 -23.82 16.71
N VAL A 91 -3.87 -23.14 17.15
CA VAL A 91 -3.87 -22.34 18.39
C VAL A 91 -4.87 -21.17 18.32
N GLN A 92 -5.11 -20.62 17.13
CA GLN A 92 -6.07 -19.55 16.90
C GLN A 92 -7.25 -20.08 16.08
N GLN A 93 -8.37 -20.31 16.76
CA GLN A 93 -9.62 -20.78 16.17
C GLN A 93 -10.56 -19.62 15.82
N PRO A 94 -11.48 -19.77 14.84
CA PRO A 94 -12.53 -18.79 14.59
C PRO A 94 -13.34 -18.52 15.86
N ARG A 95 -13.58 -17.24 16.16
CA ARG A 95 -14.36 -16.82 17.34
C ARG A 95 -15.82 -16.62 16.94
N ALA A 96 -16.73 -17.34 17.58
CA ALA A 96 -18.17 -17.17 17.34
C ALA A 96 -18.65 -15.74 17.62
N TRP A 97 -19.65 -15.31 16.86
CA TRP A 97 -20.26 -13.98 16.89
C TRP A 97 -19.33 -12.83 16.50
N SER A 98 -18.25 -13.13 15.76
CA SER A 98 -17.38 -12.10 15.20
C SER A 98 -18.12 -11.27 14.15
N LYS A 99 -17.80 -9.98 14.10
CA LYS A 99 -18.28 -9.06 13.06
C LYS A 99 -17.08 -8.56 12.27
N LEU A 100 -17.02 -8.86 10.98
CA LEU A 100 -15.88 -8.51 10.12
C LEU A 100 -16.31 -7.47 9.10
N LEU A 101 -15.66 -6.32 9.12
CA LEU A 101 -15.76 -5.31 8.08
C LEU A 101 -14.57 -5.49 7.16
N ILE A 102 -14.82 -5.90 5.93
CA ILE A 102 -13.83 -6.08 4.90
C ILE A 102 -13.81 -4.84 4.02
N ASP A 103 -12.70 -4.10 4.02
CA ASP A 103 -12.51 -2.94 3.15
C ASP A 103 -11.73 -3.36 1.91
N LEU A 104 -12.41 -3.42 0.76
CA LEU A 104 -11.88 -4.00 -0.48
C LEU A 104 -11.60 -2.88 -1.48
N THR A 105 -10.32 -2.67 -1.78
CA THR A 105 -9.84 -1.55 -2.61
C THR A 105 -9.18 -1.96 -3.91
N SER A 106 -8.80 -3.23 -4.05
CA SER A 106 -8.03 -3.70 -5.19
C SER A 106 -8.88 -3.97 -6.42
N SER A 107 -8.39 -3.52 -7.58
CA SER A 107 -8.94 -3.85 -8.90
C SER A 107 -8.62 -5.30 -9.30
N SER A 108 -9.02 -5.69 -10.52
CA SER A 108 -8.57 -6.89 -11.22
C SER A 108 -8.66 -6.64 -12.72
N ASP A 109 -8.00 -7.50 -13.52
CA ASP A 109 -8.24 -7.52 -14.96
C ASP A 109 -9.75 -7.69 -15.23
N ALA A 110 -10.28 -6.98 -16.22
CA ALA A 110 -11.72 -6.95 -16.45
C ALA A 110 -12.35 -8.32 -16.79
N ASN A 111 -11.57 -9.22 -17.40
CA ASN A 111 -12.01 -10.58 -17.72
C ASN A 111 -11.71 -11.60 -16.62
N ARG A 112 -11.25 -11.15 -15.44
CA ARG A 112 -10.88 -12.04 -14.34
C ARG A 112 -11.67 -11.71 -13.08
N LEU A 113 -11.95 -12.76 -12.32
CA LEU A 113 -12.51 -12.65 -10.98
C LEU A 113 -11.56 -11.83 -10.10
N ASN A 114 -12.12 -10.89 -9.36
CA ASN A 114 -11.38 -10.10 -8.40
C ASN A 114 -10.92 -10.97 -7.21
N ALA A 115 -9.60 -11.07 -7.03
CA ALA A 115 -9.00 -11.90 -5.98
C ALA A 115 -9.40 -11.47 -4.56
N GLY A 116 -9.77 -10.20 -4.37
CA GLY A 116 -10.35 -9.72 -3.11
C GLY A 116 -11.71 -10.35 -2.82
N ILE A 117 -12.57 -10.49 -3.84
CA ILE A 117 -13.89 -11.13 -3.69
C ILE A 117 -13.73 -12.63 -3.43
N GLU A 118 -12.82 -13.29 -4.14
CA GLU A 118 -12.43 -14.69 -3.87
C GLU A 118 -11.97 -14.89 -2.42
N ARG A 119 -11.25 -13.91 -1.88
CA ARG A 119 -10.77 -13.95 -0.49
C ARG A 119 -11.89 -13.77 0.54
N VAL A 120 -12.93 -12.98 0.24
CA VAL A 120 -14.13 -12.90 1.09
C VAL A 120 -14.79 -14.28 1.20
N ALA A 121 -14.92 -15.01 0.10
CA ALA A 121 -15.45 -16.38 0.12
C ALA A 121 -14.61 -17.30 1.01
N LYS A 122 -13.27 -17.16 0.96
CA LYS A 122 -12.37 -17.90 1.84
C LYS A 122 -12.61 -17.57 3.32
N TYR A 123 -12.83 -16.30 3.66
CA TYR A 123 -13.06 -15.91 5.06
C TYR A 123 -14.35 -16.50 5.61
N LEU A 124 -15.43 -16.49 4.81
CA LEU A 124 -16.68 -17.13 5.18
C LEU A 124 -16.49 -18.65 5.37
N ASN A 125 -15.78 -19.30 4.45
CA ASN A 125 -15.48 -20.73 4.56
C ASN A 125 -14.57 -21.08 5.75
N ILE A 126 -13.65 -20.20 6.15
CA ILE A 126 -12.81 -20.40 7.35
C ILE A 126 -13.69 -20.48 8.60
N TYR A 127 -14.66 -19.57 8.74
CA TYR A 127 -15.58 -19.57 9.88
C TYR A 127 -16.53 -20.78 9.85
N ALA A 128 -16.96 -21.21 8.66
CA ALA A 128 -17.89 -22.32 8.53
C ALA A 128 -17.27 -23.72 8.67
N GLY A 129 -15.96 -23.87 8.43
CA GLY A 129 -15.35 -25.21 8.48
C GLY A 129 -13.82 -25.27 8.46
N GLY A 130 -13.13 -24.14 8.60
CA GLY A 130 -11.67 -24.10 8.69
C GLY A 130 -11.12 -24.44 10.08
N GLY A 131 -11.91 -24.27 11.13
CA GLY A 131 -11.53 -24.52 12.51
C GLY A 131 -11.88 -25.92 13.03
N ALA A 132 -11.75 -26.09 14.35
CA ALA A 132 -12.21 -27.27 15.07
C ALA A 132 -13.72 -27.48 14.91
N GLU A 133 -14.47 -26.40 15.07
CA GLU A 133 -15.93 -26.35 14.93
C GLU A 133 -16.33 -25.11 14.09
N PRO A 134 -17.48 -25.14 13.40
CA PRO A 134 -18.05 -23.96 12.77
C PRO A 134 -18.31 -22.84 13.80
N ALA A 135 -18.16 -21.59 13.38
CA ALA A 135 -18.38 -20.42 14.22
C ALA A 135 -19.23 -19.36 13.49
N ASP A 136 -20.22 -18.81 14.19
CA ASP A 136 -21.06 -17.74 13.65
C ASP A 136 -20.25 -16.48 13.36
N VAL A 137 -20.51 -15.84 12.22
CA VAL A 137 -19.86 -14.60 11.81
C VAL A 137 -20.84 -13.71 11.04
N LYS A 138 -20.73 -12.39 11.23
CA LYS A 138 -21.33 -11.40 10.34
C LYS A 138 -20.23 -10.75 9.53
N ILE A 139 -20.38 -10.74 8.21
CA ILE A 139 -19.40 -10.14 7.31
C ILE A 139 -20.08 -9.02 6.52
N ALA A 140 -19.48 -7.84 6.54
CA ALA A 140 -19.82 -6.73 5.67
C ALA A 140 -18.62 -6.37 4.80
N VAL A 141 -18.83 -6.16 3.50
CA VAL A 141 -17.79 -5.78 2.53
C VAL A 141 -18.08 -4.38 2.02
N VAL A 142 -17.07 -3.51 2.00
CA VAL A 142 -17.15 -2.17 1.42
C VAL A 142 -16.22 -2.08 0.23
N PHE A 143 -16.78 -1.87 -0.96
CA PHE A 143 -16.06 -1.72 -2.23
C PHE A 143 -15.78 -0.24 -2.51
N HIS A 144 -14.52 0.12 -2.73
CA HIS A 144 -14.10 1.43 -3.24
C HIS A 144 -12.73 1.37 -3.93
N GLY A 145 -12.19 2.51 -4.34
CA GLY A 145 -10.95 2.56 -5.10
C GLY A 145 -11.02 1.70 -6.37
N GLY A 146 -9.96 0.94 -6.67
CA GLY A 146 -9.91 0.09 -7.86
C GLY A 146 -10.95 -1.03 -7.90
N ALA A 147 -11.59 -1.35 -6.76
CA ALA A 147 -12.64 -2.36 -6.70
C ALA A 147 -14.04 -1.83 -7.03
N THR A 148 -14.23 -0.51 -7.12
CA THR A 148 -15.55 0.12 -7.21
C THR A 148 -16.42 -0.46 -8.33
N LEU A 149 -15.87 -0.66 -9.54
CA LEU A 149 -16.64 -1.16 -10.68
C LEU A 149 -16.80 -2.68 -10.71
N SER A 150 -16.21 -3.42 -9.77
CA SER A 150 -16.38 -4.88 -9.70
C SER A 150 -17.81 -5.29 -9.35
N VAL A 151 -18.63 -4.38 -8.83
CA VAL A 151 -20.02 -4.63 -8.38
C VAL A 151 -21.09 -4.27 -9.42
N LEU A 152 -20.70 -3.80 -10.60
CA LEU A 152 -21.67 -3.42 -11.63
C LEU A 152 -22.46 -4.64 -12.12
N ASN A 153 -23.70 -4.42 -12.54
CA ASN A 153 -24.47 -5.42 -13.27
C ASN A 153 -23.81 -5.76 -14.62
N SER A 154 -24.26 -6.85 -15.24
CA SER A 154 -23.56 -7.40 -16.41
C SER A 154 -23.53 -6.42 -17.58
N ASP A 155 -24.65 -5.76 -17.87
CA ASP A 155 -24.77 -4.85 -19.01
C ASP A 155 -23.85 -3.63 -18.85
N ALA A 156 -23.85 -3.01 -17.67
CA ALA A 156 -23.01 -1.86 -17.36
C ALA A 156 -21.52 -2.23 -17.40
N TYR A 157 -21.16 -3.38 -16.84
CA TYR A 157 -19.78 -3.86 -16.84
C TYR A 157 -19.28 -4.16 -18.26
N SER A 158 -20.07 -4.91 -19.05
CA SER A 158 -19.77 -5.21 -20.46
C SER A 158 -19.60 -3.96 -21.30
N ALA A 159 -20.50 -2.98 -21.14
CA ALA A 159 -20.43 -1.71 -21.85
C ALA A 159 -19.12 -0.95 -21.52
N LYS A 160 -18.72 -0.99 -20.25
CA LYS A 160 -17.55 -0.26 -19.73
C LYS A 160 -16.22 -0.91 -20.08
N PHE A 161 -16.11 -2.23 -19.93
CA PHE A 161 -14.86 -2.96 -20.06
C PHE A 161 -14.72 -3.78 -21.35
N LYS A 162 -15.75 -3.79 -22.20
CA LYS A 162 -15.77 -4.56 -23.46
C LYS A 162 -15.59 -6.06 -23.24
N THR A 163 -16.32 -6.59 -22.26
CA THR A 163 -16.31 -8.01 -21.87
C THR A 163 -17.70 -8.63 -22.09
N ASP A 164 -17.78 -9.96 -22.10
CA ASP A 164 -19.06 -10.69 -22.24
C ASP A 164 -19.97 -10.61 -21.01
N GLY A 165 -19.44 -10.10 -19.90
CA GLY A 165 -20.16 -9.89 -18.65
C GLY A 165 -19.22 -9.46 -17.53
N ASN A 166 -19.78 -9.33 -16.33
CA ASN A 166 -18.98 -9.11 -15.13
C ASN A 166 -18.59 -10.47 -14.50
N PRO A 167 -17.28 -10.82 -14.47
CA PRO A 167 -16.82 -12.09 -13.92
C PRO A 167 -17.06 -12.25 -12.41
N ASN A 168 -17.39 -11.16 -11.71
CA ASN A 168 -17.58 -11.14 -10.26
C ASN A 168 -19.01 -11.47 -9.81
N LEU A 169 -20.01 -11.30 -10.69
CA LEU A 169 -21.43 -11.29 -10.29
C LEU A 169 -21.89 -12.56 -9.60
N LYS A 170 -21.54 -13.72 -10.17
CA LYS A 170 -21.93 -15.01 -9.61
C LYS A 170 -21.46 -15.15 -8.16
N LEU A 171 -20.23 -14.73 -7.88
CA LEU A 171 -19.67 -14.82 -6.53
C LEU A 171 -20.28 -13.78 -5.59
N LEU A 172 -20.48 -12.53 -6.04
CA LEU A 172 -21.16 -11.49 -5.25
C LEU A 172 -22.56 -11.93 -4.82
N GLN A 173 -23.32 -12.51 -5.75
CA GLN A 173 -24.67 -13.02 -5.47
C GLN A 173 -24.63 -14.21 -4.49
N GLN A 174 -23.69 -15.14 -4.63
CA GLN A 174 -23.51 -16.24 -3.68
C GLN A 174 -23.15 -15.75 -2.27
N LEU A 175 -22.25 -14.74 -2.17
CA LEU A 175 -21.88 -14.13 -0.90
C LEU A 175 -23.09 -13.47 -0.24
N SER A 176 -23.85 -12.67 -0.99
CA SER A 176 -25.06 -12.00 -0.51
C SER A 176 -26.13 -13.00 -0.06
N GLN A 177 -26.37 -14.06 -0.83
CA GLN A 177 -27.29 -15.16 -0.48
C GLN A 177 -26.84 -15.92 0.79
N SER A 178 -25.55 -15.92 1.08
CA SER A 178 -24.97 -16.53 2.29
C SER A 178 -24.97 -15.58 3.50
N GLY A 179 -25.59 -14.41 3.39
CA GLY A 179 -25.74 -13.45 4.48
C GLY A 179 -24.59 -12.44 4.61
N VAL A 180 -23.69 -12.33 3.62
CA VAL A 180 -22.68 -11.27 3.57
C VAL A 180 -23.35 -9.98 3.11
N GLU A 181 -23.16 -8.89 3.87
CA GLU A 181 -23.65 -7.57 3.48
C GLU A 181 -22.64 -6.90 2.54
N LEU A 182 -23.08 -6.47 1.35
CA LEU A 182 -22.21 -5.86 0.34
C LEU A 182 -22.57 -4.39 0.14
N TYR A 183 -21.58 -3.51 0.22
CA TYR A 183 -21.75 -2.07 0.09
C TYR A 183 -20.74 -1.49 -0.90
N VAL A 184 -21.14 -0.54 -1.75
CA VAL A 184 -20.22 0.17 -2.65
C VAL A 184 -20.21 1.67 -2.38
N CYS A 185 -19.05 2.31 -2.52
CA CYS A 185 -18.89 3.75 -2.39
C CYS A 185 -19.58 4.51 -3.54
N GLY A 186 -20.68 5.20 -3.23
CA GLY A 186 -21.41 6.03 -4.19
C GLY A 186 -20.58 7.17 -4.78
N GLN A 187 -19.73 7.83 -3.98
CA GLN A 187 -18.83 8.86 -4.51
C GLN A 187 -17.84 8.30 -5.54
N SER A 188 -17.27 7.11 -5.28
CA SER A 188 -16.32 6.47 -6.20
C SER A 188 -17.01 6.02 -7.49
N LEU A 189 -18.22 5.44 -7.38
CA LEU A 189 -19.01 5.05 -8.55
C LEU A 189 -19.21 6.24 -9.50
N LEU A 190 -19.66 7.37 -8.94
CA LEU A 190 -19.88 8.60 -9.70
C LEU A 190 -18.58 9.14 -10.29
N SER A 191 -17.47 9.16 -9.53
CA SER A 191 -16.18 9.65 -10.04
C SER A 191 -15.63 8.80 -11.18
N GLU A 192 -15.95 7.52 -11.18
CA GLU A 192 -15.54 6.59 -12.24
C GLU A 192 -16.55 6.57 -13.40
N GLY A 193 -17.60 7.41 -13.38
CA GLY A 193 -18.56 7.53 -14.45
C GLY A 193 -19.60 6.41 -14.50
N SER A 194 -19.97 5.86 -13.34
CA SER A 194 -21.09 4.93 -13.19
C SER A 194 -22.12 5.45 -12.18
N THR A 195 -23.26 4.80 -12.08
CA THR A 195 -24.41 5.26 -11.29
C THR A 195 -24.94 4.16 -10.37
N PRO A 196 -25.65 4.49 -9.28
CA PRO A 196 -26.24 3.48 -8.40
C PRO A 196 -27.19 2.50 -9.10
N SER A 197 -27.86 2.91 -10.18
CA SER A 197 -28.74 2.03 -10.98
C SER A 197 -28.00 0.99 -11.81
N GLU A 198 -26.68 1.14 -11.98
CA GLU A 198 -25.83 0.19 -12.71
C GLU A 198 -25.17 -0.84 -11.79
N VAL A 199 -25.38 -0.74 -10.47
CA VAL A 199 -24.88 -1.69 -9.49
C VAL A 199 -25.78 -2.94 -9.47
N ASP A 200 -25.19 -4.13 -9.27
CA ASP A 200 -25.96 -5.36 -9.08
C ASP A 200 -26.81 -5.31 -7.80
N ASP A 201 -28.03 -5.85 -7.85
CA ASP A 201 -29.01 -5.82 -6.76
C ASP A 201 -28.50 -6.47 -5.45
N SER A 202 -27.49 -7.33 -5.53
CA SER A 202 -26.87 -7.93 -4.33
C SER A 202 -26.02 -6.95 -3.52
N VAL A 203 -25.71 -5.76 -4.07
CA VAL A 203 -24.83 -4.75 -3.48
C VAL A 203 -25.57 -3.43 -3.26
N LYS A 204 -25.42 -2.86 -2.07
CA LYS A 204 -26.07 -1.59 -1.69
C LYS A 204 -25.13 -0.41 -1.90
N THR A 205 -25.59 0.66 -2.53
CA THR A 205 -24.80 1.89 -2.61
C THR A 205 -24.84 2.66 -1.29
N ALA A 206 -23.68 2.87 -0.67
CA ALA A 206 -23.51 3.79 0.45
C ALA A 206 -23.15 5.19 -0.06
N VAL A 207 -23.38 6.25 0.74
CA VAL A 207 -22.98 7.62 0.37
C VAL A 207 -21.48 7.66 0.03
N SER A 208 -20.65 7.07 0.88
CA SER A 208 -19.23 6.82 0.64
C SER A 208 -18.74 5.60 1.42
N ALA A 209 -17.63 5.01 0.97
CA ALA A 209 -16.94 3.98 1.74
C ALA A 209 -16.58 4.46 3.15
N LEU A 210 -16.11 5.71 3.28
CA LEU A 210 -15.82 6.33 4.58
C LEU A 210 -17.02 6.24 5.54
N THR A 211 -18.22 6.62 5.08
CA THR A 211 -19.42 6.57 5.93
C THR A 211 -19.81 5.14 6.30
N ALA A 212 -19.75 4.20 5.35
CA ALA A 212 -20.05 2.79 5.61
C ALA A 212 -19.07 2.19 6.64
N VAL A 213 -17.77 2.44 6.46
CA VAL A 213 -16.70 1.97 7.34
C VAL A 213 -16.84 2.54 8.75
N VAL A 214 -17.11 3.85 8.90
CA VAL A 214 -17.31 4.47 10.21
C VAL A 214 -18.52 3.88 10.93
N ASN A 215 -19.65 3.73 10.23
CA ASN A 215 -20.88 3.20 10.83
C ASN A 215 -20.70 1.73 11.25
N LEU A 216 -20.15 0.89 10.38
CA LEU A 216 -19.95 -0.53 10.66
C LEU A 216 -18.95 -0.73 11.81
N GLN A 217 -17.87 0.04 11.88
CA GLN A 217 -16.97 -0.03 13.04
C GLN A 217 -17.67 0.42 14.33
N ALA A 218 -18.50 1.46 14.29
CA ALA A 218 -19.30 1.88 15.44
C ALA A 218 -20.30 0.79 15.88
N ASP A 219 -20.80 -0.01 14.95
CA ASP A 219 -21.65 -1.18 15.21
C ASP A 219 -20.86 -2.42 15.71
N GLY A 220 -19.55 -2.27 15.94
CA GLY A 220 -18.68 -3.29 16.52
C GLY A 220 -18.06 -4.23 15.49
N TYR A 221 -18.05 -3.88 14.20
CA TYR A 221 -17.30 -4.63 13.20
C TYR A 221 -15.80 -4.36 13.31
N VAL A 222 -14.99 -5.42 13.24
CA VAL A 222 -13.53 -5.35 13.17
C VAL A 222 -13.10 -5.05 11.75
N TYR A 223 -12.31 -4.01 11.57
CA TYR A 223 -11.83 -3.56 10.27
C TYR A 223 -10.68 -4.43 9.74
N LEU A 224 -10.86 -4.96 8.53
CA LEU A 224 -9.93 -5.80 7.79
C LEU A 224 -9.72 -5.23 6.39
N PRO A 225 -8.61 -4.51 6.14
CA PRO A 225 -8.36 -3.98 4.81
C PRO A 225 -7.77 -5.08 3.91
N ILE A 226 -8.38 -5.31 2.76
CA ILE A 226 -7.87 -6.19 1.72
C ILE A 226 -7.53 -5.35 0.50
N SER A 227 -6.24 -5.07 0.32
CA SER A 227 -5.66 -4.75 -0.97
C SER A 227 -5.08 -6.02 -1.59
N GLN A 228 -4.84 -6.01 -2.91
CA GLN A 228 -4.16 -7.09 -3.59
C GLN A 228 -2.80 -7.31 -2.91
N SER A 229 -2.66 -8.44 -2.22
CA SER A 229 -1.36 -9.02 -1.93
C SER A 229 -0.97 -9.79 -3.20
N ALA A 230 0.22 -9.55 -3.75
CA ALA A 230 0.81 -10.37 -4.81
C ALA A 230 0.95 -11.83 -4.35
N SER A 231 -0.11 -12.62 -4.45
CA SER A 231 -0.07 -14.05 -4.21
C SER A 231 -1.29 -14.74 -4.79
N ALA A 232 -0.97 -15.66 -5.70
CA ALA A 232 -1.73 -16.83 -6.11
C ALA A 232 -2.67 -16.65 -7.32
N ALA A 233 -2.07 -16.61 -8.50
CA ALA A 233 -2.54 -17.48 -9.57
C ALA A 233 -2.36 -18.94 -9.12
N VAL A 234 -3.31 -19.48 -8.37
CA VAL A 234 -3.51 -20.94 -8.38
C VAL A 234 -4.30 -21.19 -9.65
N ALA A 235 -3.59 -21.50 -10.73
CA ALA A 235 -4.21 -21.97 -11.95
C ALA A 235 -4.97 -23.27 -11.61
N ASN A 236 -6.29 -23.23 -11.76
CA ASN A 236 -7.08 -24.46 -11.85
C ASN A 236 -6.55 -25.23 -13.07
N VAL A 237 -5.92 -26.38 -12.82
CA VAL A 237 -5.53 -27.32 -13.86
C VAL A 237 -6.80 -28.01 -14.34
N ALA A 238 -7.29 -27.61 -15.51
CA ALA A 238 -8.20 -28.42 -16.33
C ALA A 238 -7.42 -28.95 -17.55
N PRO A 239 -7.59 -30.22 -17.96
CA PRO A 239 -6.84 -30.78 -19.08
C PRO A 239 -7.50 -30.52 -20.44
N ALA A 240 -6.65 -30.13 -21.40
CA ALA A 240 -6.59 -30.47 -22.83
C ALA A 240 -7.84 -30.33 -23.74
N ASN A 241 -7.79 -29.47 -24.77
CA ASN A 241 -7.49 -29.84 -26.17
C ASN A 241 -7.72 -28.71 -27.21
N GLU A 242 -6.80 -28.69 -28.19
CA GLU A 242 -6.93 -28.42 -29.64
C GLU A 242 -7.56 -27.13 -30.22
N VAL A 243 -6.67 -26.32 -30.84
CA VAL A 243 -6.72 -25.62 -32.15
C VAL A 243 -8.07 -25.37 -32.86
N ASP A 244 -8.30 -24.11 -33.29
CA ASP A 244 -8.33 -23.73 -34.71
C ASP A 244 -8.21 -22.19 -34.92
N ALA A 245 -7.63 -21.82 -36.06
CA ALA A 245 -7.42 -20.49 -36.59
C ALA A 245 -8.69 -19.92 -37.28
N GLY A 246 -8.72 -18.60 -37.48
CA GLY A 246 -9.76 -17.96 -38.30
C GLY A 246 -9.71 -16.43 -38.31
N ASP A 247 -8.85 -15.91 -39.19
CA ASP A 247 -8.95 -14.71 -40.05
C ASP A 247 -9.77 -13.46 -39.67
N GLU A 248 -9.03 -12.34 -39.70
CA GLU A 248 -9.27 -11.07 -40.42
C GLU A 248 -10.72 -10.58 -40.66
N GLU A 249 -11.03 -9.34 -40.26
CA GLU A 249 -11.09 -8.21 -41.20
C GLU A 249 -11.38 -6.84 -40.52
N GLN A 250 -10.98 -5.82 -41.27
CA GLN A 250 -10.83 -4.41 -40.96
C GLN A 250 -12.16 -3.63 -41.00
N SER A 251 -12.26 -2.48 -40.30
CA SER A 251 -12.53 -1.18 -40.95
C SER A 251 -12.68 0.02 -39.98
N HIS A 252 -11.80 1.02 -40.15
CA HIS A 252 -12.05 2.47 -40.34
C HIS A 252 -12.94 3.29 -39.37
N GLY A 253 -12.34 4.35 -38.79
CA GLY A 253 -12.93 5.38 -37.90
C GLY A 253 -13.88 6.40 -38.57
N PRO A 254 -13.96 7.71 -38.17
CA PRO A 254 -13.13 8.47 -37.21
C PRO A 254 -13.89 9.44 -36.24
N ALA A 255 -13.09 10.11 -35.39
CA ALA A 255 -13.17 11.50 -34.89
C ALA A 255 -14.46 12.09 -34.27
N GLY A 256 -14.35 12.54 -33.02
CA GLY A 256 -15.29 13.46 -32.35
C GLY A 256 -14.64 14.19 -31.18
N GLN A 257 -14.33 15.46 -31.42
CA GLN A 257 -13.61 16.45 -30.61
C GLN A 257 -14.53 17.05 -29.52
N GLY A 258 -14.04 17.36 -28.31
CA GLY A 258 -14.85 18.14 -27.35
C GLY A 258 -14.28 18.31 -25.94
N MET A 259 -13.62 19.45 -25.72
CA MET A 259 -13.05 19.98 -24.47
C MET A 259 -14.09 20.29 -23.37
N GLY A 260 -13.66 20.35 -22.10
CA GLY A 260 -14.22 21.37 -21.18
C GLY A 260 -14.27 21.10 -19.67
N MET A 261 -13.15 21.37 -18.98
CA MET A 261 -13.01 22.07 -17.68
C MET A 261 -13.98 21.82 -16.49
N GLY A 262 -13.40 21.41 -15.36
CA GLY A 262 -13.08 22.38 -14.29
C GLY A 262 -13.82 22.28 -12.93
N MET A 263 -13.05 22.59 -11.88
CA MET A 263 -13.38 22.80 -10.44
C MET A 263 -13.34 21.54 -9.56
N GLY A 264 -12.58 21.42 -8.47
CA GLY A 264 -11.79 22.40 -7.71
C GLY A 264 -12.10 22.28 -6.21
N ARG A 265 -11.04 22.11 -5.40
CA ARG A 265 -10.89 22.32 -3.94
C ARG A 265 -11.21 21.18 -2.94
N GLY A 266 -10.21 20.89 -2.12
CA GLY A 266 -10.39 20.77 -0.66
C GLY A 266 -9.50 19.73 0.04
N MET A 267 -8.21 20.01 0.22
CA MET A 267 -7.33 19.18 1.07
C MET A 267 -7.71 19.30 2.55
N GLY A 268 -7.97 18.15 3.18
CA GLY A 268 -7.96 17.98 4.63
C GLY A 268 -7.04 16.83 4.99
N MET A 269 -5.86 17.14 5.54
CA MET A 269 -4.88 16.15 6.00
C MET A 269 -5.39 15.42 7.25
N GLY A 270 -5.97 14.24 7.06
CA GLY A 270 -6.13 13.23 8.10
C GLY A 270 -5.17 12.07 7.83
N ARG A 271 -4.21 11.83 8.74
CA ARG A 271 -3.38 10.61 8.74
C ARG A 271 -4.29 9.39 8.96
N GLY A 272 -4.79 8.80 7.88
CA GLY A 272 -5.65 7.63 7.89
C GLY A 272 -4.88 6.29 7.83
N PRO A 273 -5.52 5.16 8.20
CA PRO A 273 -4.91 3.82 8.22
C PRO A 273 -4.28 3.36 6.89
N GLY A 274 -4.75 3.88 5.75
CA GLY A 274 -4.20 3.55 4.42
C GLY A 274 -2.74 3.99 4.21
N ALA A 275 -2.25 4.98 4.96
CA ALA A 275 -0.84 5.39 4.89
C ALA A 275 0.11 4.32 5.45
N MET A 276 -0.33 3.53 6.45
CA MET A 276 0.47 2.43 7.01
C MET A 276 0.51 1.19 6.11
N GLN A 277 -0.55 0.93 5.34
CA GLN A 277 -0.64 -0.28 4.52
C GLN A 277 0.10 -0.16 3.19
N GLY A 278 0.00 0.99 2.51
CA GLY A 278 0.88 1.28 1.36
C GLY A 278 2.35 1.25 1.78
N MET A 279 2.64 1.80 2.97
CA MET A 279 3.99 1.78 3.53
C MET A 279 4.52 0.36 3.74
N GLN A 280 3.68 -0.59 4.12
CA GLN A 280 4.11 -1.97 4.35
C GLN A 280 4.33 -2.75 3.04
N GLY A 281 3.52 -2.47 2.00
CA GLY A 281 3.73 -2.99 0.64
C GLY A 281 5.04 -2.49 0.04
N ASP A 282 5.28 -1.19 0.11
CA ASP A 282 6.51 -0.61 -0.44
C ASP A 282 7.75 -1.03 0.31
N MET A 283 7.66 -1.18 1.64
CA MET A 283 8.76 -1.73 2.40
C MET A 283 9.03 -3.18 1.99
N THR A 284 8.00 -4.00 1.73
CA THR A 284 8.21 -5.38 1.25
C THR A 284 8.88 -5.42 -0.12
N THR A 285 8.43 -4.60 -1.07
CA THR A 285 9.04 -4.48 -2.40
C THR A 285 10.47 -3.95 -2.30
N LEU A 286 10.72 -2.92 -1.50
CA LEU A 286 12.06 -2.39 -1.25
C LEU A 286 12.99 -3.45 -0.65
N HIS A 287 12.54 -4.22 0.33
CA HIS A 287 13.34 -5.30 0.93
C HIS A 287 13.68 -6.38 -0.11
N ALA A 288 12.73 -6.75 -0.98
CA ALA A 288 12.96 -7.70 -2.06
C ALA A 288 13.97 -7.15 -3.10
N MET A 289 13.80 -5.90 -3.52
CA MET A 289 14.73 -5.23 -4.44
C MET A 289 16.14 -5.08 -3.83
N PHE A 290 16.25 -4.84 -2.51
CA PHE A 290 17.55 -4.79 -1.84
C PHE A 290 18.22 -6.15 -1.68
N ALA A 291 17.44 -7.22 -1.49
CA ALA A 291 17.97 -8.58 -1.42
C ALA A 291 18.65 -9.00 -2.73
N ASP A 292 18.09 -8.57 -3.87
CA ASP A 292 18.57 -8.88 -5.21
C ASP A 292 19.22 -7.69 -5.94
N LYS A 293 19.71 -6.68 -5.20
CA LYS A 293 20.24 -5.42 -5.75
C LYS A 293 21.35 -5.60 -6.79
N ASP A 294 22.11 -6.70 -6.71
CA ASP A 294 23.23 -7.00 -7.61
C ASP A 294 22.75 -7.36 -9.03
N LYS A 295 21.46 -7.66 -9.19
CA LYS A 295 20.79 -7.90 -10.48
C LYS A 295 20.19 -6.64 -11.09
N ILE A 296 20.24 -5.50 -10.40
CA ILE A 296 19.68 -4.24 -10.88
C ILE A 296 20.83 -3.36 -11.39
N LYS A 297 20.66 -2.86 -12.61
CA LYS A 297 21.56 -1.89 -13.22
C LYS A 297 20.86 -0.54 -13.22
N ARG A 298 21.52 0.47 -12.66
CA ARG A 298 21.03 1.85 -12.65
C ARG A 298 22.07 2.78 -13.26
N THR A 299 21.63 3.60 -14.22
CA THR A 299 22.44 4.65 -14.84
C THR A 299 21.77 5.99 -14.57
N VAL A 300 22.53 6.99 -14.13
CA VAL A 300 22.05 8.35 -13.87
C VAL A 300 22.80 9.33 -14.75
N THR A 301 22.07 10.19 -15.43
CA THR A 301 22.57 11.30 -16.23
C THR A 301 22.06 12.60 -15.61
N ASN A 302 22.97 13.44 -15.13
CA ASN A 302 22.58 14.79 -14.68
C ASN A 302 22.31 15.66 -15.91
N LEU A 303 21.14 16.27 -15.96
CA LEU A 303 20.74 17.22 -16.98
C LEU A 303 20.95 18.64 -16.46
N SER A 304 21.07 19.64 -17.33
CA SER A 304 21.18 21.03 -16.90
C SER A 304 19.93 21.55 -16.16
N ASP A 305 18.79 20.96 -16.47
CA ASP A 305 17.44 21.27 -16.00
C ASP A 305 16.84 20.14 -15.14
N GLY A 306 17.64 19.17 -14.67
CA GLY A 306 17.16 18.09 -13.83
C GLY A 306 18.04 16.84 -13.83
N ALA A 307 17.41 15.66 -13.89
CA ALA A 307 18.12 14.38 -13.95
C ALA A 307 17.31 13.30 -14.69
N GLU A 308 18.02 12.44 -15.39
CA GLU A 308 17.48 11.22 -15.98
C GLU A 308 18.09 10.01 -15.26
N ALA A 309 17.26 9.01 -14.94
CA ALA A 309 17.70 7.75 -14.38
C ALA A 309 17.03 6.57 -15.09
N VAL A 310 17.83 5.62 -15.56
CA VAL A 310 17.37 4.36 -16.16
C VAL A 310 17.71 3.24 -15.19
N THR A 311 16.71 2.47 -14.77
CA THR A 311 16.87 1.35 -13.82
C THR A 311 16.27 0.09 -14.43
N GLU A 312 17.10 -0.93 -14.63
CA GLU A 312 16.75 -2.13 -15.38
C GLU A 312 17.30 -3.39 -14.72
N SER A 313 16.68 -4.53 -15.01
CA SER A 313 17.18 -5.85 -14.66
C SER A 313 16.98 -6.84 -15.80
N ASP A 314 17.91 -7.78 -15.93
CA ASP A 314 17.75 -8.93 -16.83
C ASP A 314 16.85 -10.02 -16.20
N ASP A 315 16.49 -9.90 -14.92
CA ASP A 315 15.55 -10.76 -14.20
C ASP A 315 14.13 -10.18 -14.32
N GLU A 316 13.22 -10.91 -14.98
CA GLU A 316 11.85 -10.45 -15.25
C GLU A 316 11.06 -10.11 -13.98
N ALA A 317 11.28 -10.85 -12.88
CA ALA A 317 10.58 -10.58 -11.63
C ALA A 317 11.04 -9.23 -11.04
N ILE A 318 12.33 -8.93 -11.13
CA ILE A 318 12.90 -7.67 -10.64
C ILE A 318 12.54 -6.51 -11.57
N ALA A 319 12.54 -6.72 -12.88
CA ALA A 319 12.07 -5.74 -13.85
C ALA A 319 10.61 -5.32 -13.56
N ASN A 320 9.74 -6.29 -13.26
CA ASN A 320 8.36 -6.01 -12.87
C ASN A 320 8.27 -5.28 -11.53
N MET A 321 9.07 -5.67 -10.52
CA MET A 321 9.13 -4.94 -9.24
C MET A 321 9.58 -3.48 -9.43
N ILE A 322 10.54 -3.21 -10.33
CA ILE A 322 10.97 -1.85 -10.67
C ILE A 322 9.80 -1.05 -11.27
N LYS A 323 9.06 -1.65 -12.20
CA LYS A 323 7.90 -1.03 -12.86
C LYS A 323 6.75 -0.74 -11.88
N GLU A 324 6.54 -1.59 -10.89
CA GLU A 324 5.54 -1.36 -9.84
C GLU A 324 6.00 -0.32 -8.80
N HIS A 325 7.28 -0.36 -8.42
CA HIS A 325 7.81 0.47 -7.35
C HIS A 325 7.84 1.96 -7.68
N VAL A 326 8.26 2.32 -8.90
CA VAL A 326 8.50 3.73 -9.24
C VAL A 326 7.21 4.57 -9.28
N PRO A 327 6.10 4.15 -9.92
CA PRO A 327 4.83 4.87 -9.84
C PRO A 327 4.29 4.94 -8.40
N ALA A 328 4.46 3.87 -7.61
CA ALA A 328 4.03 3.86 -6.21
C ALA A 328 4.80 4.88 -5.36
N MET A 329 6.08 5.15 -5.66
CA MET A 329 6.85 6.20 -4.97
C MET A 329 6.43 7.60 -5.40
N GLU A 330 6.09 7.80 -6.68
CA GLU A 330 5.57 9.08 -7.17
C GLU A 330 4.24 9.44 -6.52
N ASP A 331 3.30 8.50 -6.45
CA ASP A 331 2.01 8.68 -5.78
C ASP A 331 2.15 9.14 -4.32
N ARG A 332 3.26 8.80 -3.67
CA ARG A 332 3.56 9.26 -2.30
C ARG A 332 4.08 10.67 -2.25
N VAL A 333 4.94 11.02 -3.20
CA VAL A 333 5.51 12.35 -3.29
C VAL A 333 4.42 13.36 -3.63
N LEU A 334 3.63 13.08 -4.68
CA LEU A 334 2.47 13.89 -5.06
C LEU A 334 1.34 13.84 -4.03
N GLY A 335 1.19 12.70 -3.34
CA GLY A 335 0.16 12.52 -2.31
C GLY A 335 0.50 13.11 -0.94
N ASN A 336 1.70 13.70 -0.76
CA ASN A 336 2.25 14.14 0.53
C ASN A 336 2.13 13.06 1.64
N LYS A 337 2.50 11.82 1.30
CA LYS A 337 2.45 10.64 2.18
C LYS A 337 3.84 10.03 2.33
N PRO A 338 4.76 10.72 3.00
CA PRO A 338 6.14 10.26 3.07
C PRO A 338 6.25 8.96 3.87
N LEU A 339 7.20 8.10 3.50
CA LEU A 339 7.50 6.88 4.25
C LEU A 339 8.24 7.26 5.55
N PRO A 340 7.68 7.00 6.75
CA PRO A 340 8.30 7.33 8.04
C PRO A 340 9.76 6.88 8.26
N PRO A 341 10.24 5.74 7.74
CA PRO A 341 11.66 5.39 7.83
C PRO A 341 12.55 6.14 6.81
N MET A 342 11.97 6.75 5.77
CA MET A 342 12.69 7.54 4.76
C MET A 342 12.60 9.06 4.98
N THR A 343 11.66 9.56 5.79
CA THR A 343 11.60 10.98 6.23
C THR A 343 12.82 11.43 7.04
N PHE A 344 13.68 10.51 7.48
CA PHE A 344 14.94 10.85 8.14
C PHE A 344 15.98 11.46 7.18
N HIS A 345 15.83 11.25 5.87
CA HIS A 345 16.69 11.88 4.87
C HIS A 345 16.09 13.22 4.44
N PRO A 346 16.80 14.35 4.64
CA PRO A 346 16.27 15.68 4.37
C PRO A 346 15.85 15.88 2.91
N ILE A 347 16.47 15.15 1.99
CA ILE A 347 16.18 15.26 0.55
C ILE A 347 14.76 14.84 0.18
N PHE A 348 14.20 13.83 0.82
CA PHE A 348 12.83 13.39 0.53
C PHE A 348 11.80 14.37 1.10
N VAL A 349 12.12 15.04 2.20
CA VAL A 349 11.27 16.08 2.78
C VAL A 349 11.22 17.28 1.83
N GLU A 350 12.37 17.79 1.41
CA GLU A 350 12.46 18.94 0.50
C GLU A 350 11.80 18.65 -0.86
N LEU A 351 11.98 17.46 -1.43
CA LEU A 351 11.31 17.09 -2.70
C LEU A 351 9.78 17.01 -2.61
N ILE A 352 9.24 16.70 -1.43
CA ILE A 352 7.80 16.69 -1.20
C ILE A 352 7.28 18.12 -1.00
N GLU A 353 8.04 18.97 -0.32
CA GLU A 353 7.71 20.39 -0.18
C GLU A 353 7.72 21.11 -1.55
N HIS A 354 8.59 20.68 -2.46
CA HIS A 354 8.73 21.20 -3.82
C HIS A 354 8.06 20.34 -4.91
N ALA A 355 7.09 19.49 -4.55
CA ALA A 355 6.46 18.57 -5.51
C ALA A 355 5.77 19.27 -6.70
N ASP A 356 5.36 20.53 -6.53
CA ASP A 356 4.75 21.36 -7.59
C ASP A 356 5.77 22.10 -8.48
N ASP A 357 7.06 22.06 -8.12
CA ASP A 357 8.13 22.84 -8.75
C ASP A 357 8.99 22.04 -9.75
N TYR A 358 8.65 20.76 -10.00
CA TYR A 358 9.27 19.93 -11.02
C TYR A 358 8.25 19.04 -11.71
N THR A 359 8.59 18.59 -12.91
CA THR A 359 7.87 17.52 -13.61
C THR A 359 8.62 16.22 -13.44
N LEU A 360 7.87 15.13 -13.23
CA LEU A 360 8.37 13.77 -13.26
C LEU A 360 7.66 13.06 -14.41
N ALA A 361 8.43 12.52 -15.34
CA ALA A 361 7.94 11.66 -16.39
C ALA A 361 8.64 10.31 -16.27
N TYR A 362 7.91 9.24 -16.54
CA TYR A 362 8.48 7.92 -16.57
C TYR A 362 7.98 7.12 -17.77
N GLU A 363 8.84 6.22 -18.23
CA GLU A 363 8.61 5.37 -19.37
C GLU A 363 9.07 3.96 -19.03
N GLU A 364 8.20 2.98 -19.21
CA GLU A 364 8.59 1.59 -19.08
C GLU A 364 9.57 1.22 -20.18
N THR A 365 10.66 0.57 -19.81
CA THR A 365 11.53 -0.13 -20.76
C THR A 365 11.18 -1.61 -20.77
N ASP A 366 11.72 -2.37 -21.73
CA ASP A 366 11.57 -3.83 -21.75
C ASP A 366 12.10 -4.49 -20.47
N LYS A 367 13.02 -3.83 -19.76
CA LYS A 367 13.77 -4.38 -18.63
C LYS A 367 13.58 -3.62 -17.31
N GLY A 368 12.71 -2.62 -17.27
CA GLY A 368 12.51 -1.81 -16.08
C GLY A 368 11.87 -0.47 -16.41
N MET A 369 12.51 0.62 -15.99
CA MET A 369 11.95 1.97 -16.09
C MET A 369 13.00 3.04 -16.30
N LYS A 370 12.63 4.02 -17.12
CA LYS A 370 13.30 5.30 -17.27
C LYS A 370 12.49 6.37 -16.55
N VAL A 371 13.16 7.22 -15.77
CA VAL A 371 12.56 8.35 -15.07
C VAL A 371 13.32 9.62 -15.42
N VAL A 372 12.58 10.66 -15.77
CA VAL A 372 13.11 11.99 -16.09
C VAL A 372 12.45 12.99 -15.17
N TYR A 373 13.27 13.76 -14.46
CA TYR A 373 12.85 14.89 -13.66
C TYR A 373 13.32 16.18 -14.33
N GLN A 374 12.45 17.19 -14.40
CA GLN A 374 12.81 18.51 -14.93
C GLN A 374 12.26 19.64 -14.05
N SER A 375 13.04 20.70 -13.86
CA SER A 375 12.63 21.91 -13.15
C SER A 375 13.33 23.14 -13.72
N ASP A 376 12.64 24.28 -13.67
CA ASP A 376 13.22 25.58 -13.96
C ASP A 376 13.86 26.24 -12.71
N ASP A 377 13.61 25.69 -11.50
CA ASP A 377 14.22 26.18 -10.27
C ASP A 377 15.59 25.50 -10.05
N PRO A 378 16.71 26.26 -10.07
CA PRO A 378 18.04 25.71 -9.87
C PRO A 378 18.24 24.97 -8.53
N TYR A 379 17.48 25.32 -7.49
CA TYR A 379 17.47 24.60 -6.22
C TYR A 379 16.83 23.23 -6.36
N VAL A 380 15.68 23.15 -7.03
CA VAL A 380 14.96 21.89 -7.27
C VAL A 380 15.74 20.98 -8.24
N VAL A 381 16.42 21.55 -9.24
CA VAL A 381 17.38 20.81 -10.08
C VAL A 381 18.45 20.14 -9.23
N MET A 382 19.03 20.87 -8.27
CA MET A 382 20.00 20.29 -7.33
C MET A 382 19.38 19.17 -6.49
N LEU A 383 18.19 19.38 -5.91
CA LEU A 383 17.49 18.36 -5.11
C LEU A 383 17.24 17.07 -5.90
N VAL A 384 16.74 17.19 -7.13
CA VAL A 384 16.48 16.06 -8.02
C VAL A 384 17.76 15.28 -8.34
N GLN A 385 18.86 15.98 -8.63
CA GLN A 385 20.14 15.34 -8.93
C GLN A 385 20.72 14.63 -7.69
N GLU A 386 20.63 15.26 -6.52
CA GLU A 386 21.05 14.65 -5.26
C GLU A 386 20.17 13.43 -4.92
N HIS A 387 18.88 13.47 -5.24
CA HIS A 387 17.97 12.34 -5.04
C HIS A 387 18.35 11.17 -5.94
N ALA A 388 18.63 11.43 -7.21
CA ALA A 388 19.09 10.40 -8.13
C ALA A 388 20.41 9.74 -7.66
N LYS A 389 21.31 10.50 -7.04
CA LYS A 389 22.53 9.98 -6.38
C LYS A 389 22.20 9.13 -5.15
N LEU A 390 21.32 9.61 -4.27
CA LEU A 390 20.93 8.88 -3.06
C LEU A 390 20.28 7.52 -3.41
N VAL A 391 19.38 7.47 -4.39
CA VAL A 391 18.79 6.21 -4.87
C VAL A 391 19.87 5.25 -5.40
N SER A 392 20.90 5.78 -6.05
CA SER A 392 22.04 4.96 -6.49
C SER A 392 22.86 4.41 -5.32
N ARG A 393 22.96 5.15 -4.20
CA ARG A 393 23.57 4.67 -2.95
C ARG A 393 22.74 3.57 -2.31
N PHE A 394 21.42 3.69 -2.27
CA PHE A 394 20.53 2.63 -1.79
C PHE A 394 20.74 1.34 -2.56
N LEU A 395 20.86 1.41 -3.88
CA LEU A 395 21.12 0.22 -4.68
C LEU A 395 22.50 -0.40 -4.40
N LYS A 396 23.52 0.44 -4.16
CA LYS A 396 24.88 -0.03 -3.89
C LYS A 396 25.04 -0.65 -2.50
N ASN A 397 24.46 -0.01 -1.49
CA ASN A 397 24.74 -0.26 -0.08
C ASN A 397 23.56 -0.97 0.64
N GLY A 398 22.40 -1.08 -0.01
CA GLY A 398 21.22 -1.77 0.52
C GLY A 398 20.64 -1.11 1.78
N MET A 399 20.12 -1.93 2.69
CA MET A 399 19.45 -1.47 3.91
C MET A 399 20.35 -0.66 4.86
N GLU A 400 21.68 -0.83 4.80
CA GLU A 400 22.61 -0.06 5.64
C GLU A 400 22.57 1.45 5.31
N GLU A 401 22.30 1.78 4.05
CA GLU A 401 22.23 3.17 3.59
C GLU A 401 21.02 3.91 4.16
N ILE A 402 19.92 3.21 4.45
CA ILE A 402 18.69 3.80 5.02
C ILE A 402 18.98 4.48 6.36
N HIS A 403 19.90 3.92 7.14
CA HIS A 403 20.29 4.44 8.44
C HIS A 403 21.48 5.39 8.40
N THR A 404 22.08 5.60 7.23
CA THR A 404 23.23 6.49 7.06
C THR A 404 22.73 7.94 6.98
N PRO A 405 23.22 8.87 7.82
CA PRO A 405 22.83 10.27 7.70
C PRO A 405 23.18 10.85 6.32
N TYR A 406 22.29 11.68 5.78
CA TYR A 406 22.52 12.43 4.56
C TYR A 406 22.42 13.93 4.86
N THR A 407 23.41 14.68 4.39
CA THR A 407 23.43 16.14 4.47
C THR A 407 23.25 16.68 3.07
N LEU A 408 22.25 17.55 2.88
CA LEU A 408 22.07 18.26 1.61
C LEU A 408 23.29 19.18 1.36
N PRO A 409 23.75 19.28 0.10
CA PRO A 409 24.76 20.27 -0.26
C PRO A 409 24.26 21.68 0.06
N ASP A 410 25.16 22.56 0.50
CA ASP A 410 24.85 23.98 0.62
C ASP A 410 24.49 24.53 -0.76
N PHE A 411 23.25 25.01 -0.91
CA PHE A 411 22.87 25.74 -2.10
C PHE A 411 23.34 27.19 -1.94
N PRO A 412 24.18 27.72 -2.84
CA PRO A 412 24.59 29.11 -2.77
C PRO A 412 23.33 30.00 -2.78
N ASN A 413 23.18 30.87 -1.77
CA ASN A 413 22.06 31.80 -1.64
C ASN A 413 21.83 32.58 -2.95
N GLY A 414 20.96 32.04 -3.79
CA GLY A 414 20.60 32.54 -5.10
C GLY A 414 19.18 32.08 -5.34
N THR A 415 18.24 32.91 -4.89
CA THR A 415 16.79 32.77 -5.09
C THR A 415 16.21 31.42 -4.64
N ARG A 416 16.23 31.14 -3.33
CA ARG A 416 15.13 30.35 -2.74
C ARG A 416 13.88 31.20 -3.02
N THR A 417 13.01 30.73 -3.91
CA THR A 417 11.73 31.41 -4.16
C THR A 417 10.74 30.85 -3.16
N ASP A 418 10.81 31.34 -1.92
CA ASP A 418 9.94 30.90 -0.83
C ASP A 418 8.49 31.30 -1.16
N GLY A 419 7.75 30.37 -1.78
CA GLY A 419 6.37 30.53 -2.18
C GLY A 419 5.39 29.92 -1.17
N LYS A 420 5.06 30.70 -0.14
CA LYS A 420 3.94 30.54 0.83
C LYS A 420 4.00 29.46 1.91
#